data_AF-A0AA86TC91-F1
#
_entry.id   AF-A0AA86TC91-F1
#
_cell.length_a   1.000
_cell.length_b   1.000
_cell.length_c   1.000
_cell.angle_alpha   90.00
_cell.angle_beta   90.00
_cell.angle_gamma   90.00
#
_symmetry.space_group_name_H-M   'P 1'
#
loop_
_entity.id
_entity.type
_entity.pdbx_description
1 polymer ?
#
loop_
_entity_poly.entity_id
_entity_poly.type
_entity_poly.pdbx_seq_one_letter_code
_entity_poly.pdbx_strand_id
1 'polypeptide(L)'
;MSQSIWTKEEQKWLVQIVESCEQMKQQVDWNEVSKQLNGKSKSQCQVRYLKLKNSNVSDSERYHEWTQAEKDILMDCVNIYGKDWERISRKFFTWMTPLKLKNKHYAITKNQCESQIKIIKIMLDSSN
;
A
#
# COMPACT_ATOMS: atom_id res chain seq x y z
N MET A 1 -4.46 -6.33 -23.53
CA MET A 1 -3.54 -7.45 -23.19
C MET A 1 -4.00 -8.07 -21.89
N SER A 2 -4.33 -9.37 -21.92
CA SER A 2 -4.87 -10.13 -20.78
C SER A 2 -3.90 -10.09 -19.59
N GLN A 3 -4.33 -9.50 -18.47
CA GLN A 3 -3.66 -9.64 -17.18
C GLN A 3 -3.84 -11.10 -16.75
N SER A 4 -2.87 -11.95 -17.07
CA SER A 4 -2.92 -13.39 -16.75
C SER A 4 -3.18 -13.58 -15.26
N ILE A 5 -4.34 -14.16 -14.93
CA ILE A 5 -4.76 -14.47 -13.55
C ILE A 5 -3.75 -15.45 -12.97
N TRP A 6 -3.24 -15.15 -11.77
CA TRP A 6 -2.33 -16.04 -11.06
C TRP A 6 -3.13 -17.06 -10.27
N THR A 7 -2.99 -18.35 -10.58
CA THR A 7 -3.62 -19.42 -9.80
C THR A 7 -2.83 -19.70 -8.52
N LYS A 8 -3.45 -20.39 -7.55
CA LYS A 8 -2.79 -20.76 -6.30
C LYS A 8 -1.61 -21.70 -6.54
N GLU A 9 -1.73 -22.58 -7.53
CA GLU A 9 -0.69 -23.52 -7.96
C GLU A 9 0.50 -22.76 -8.56
N GLU A 10 0.25 -21.81 -9.47
CA GLU A 10 1.30 -20.96 -10.04
C GLU A 10 2.02 -20.14 -8.97
N GLN A 11 1.29 -19.64 -7.97
CA GLN A 11 1.88 -18.91 -6.85
C GLN A 11 2.76 -19.81 -5.98
N LYS A 12 2.31 -21.04 -5.69
CA LYS A 12 3.06 -22.00 -4.90
C LYS A 12 4.36 -22.38 -5.61
N TRP A 13 4.29 -22.64 -6.92
CA TRP A 13 5.48 -22.89 -7.73
C TRP A 13 6.43 -21.69 -7.76
N LEU A 14 5.91 -20.47 -7.94
CA LEU A 14 6.74 -19.27 -7.92
C LEU A 14 7.54 -19.15 -6.61
N VAL A 15 6.89 -19.36 -5.46
CA VAL A 15 7.57 -19.32 -4.15
C VAL A 15 8.63 -20.41 -4.06
N GLN A 16 8.30 -21.64 -4.43
CA GLN A 16 9.21 -22.79 -4.35
C GLN A 16 10.46 -22.62 -5.24
N ILE A 17 10.30 -22.10 -6.45
CA ILE A 17 11.42 -21.86 -7.37
C ILE A 17 12.33 -20.76 -6.80
N VAL A 18 11.72 -19.67 -6.30
CA VAL A 18 12.49 -18.55 -5.74
C VAL A 18 13.25 -18.99 -4.48
N GLU A 19 12.62 -19.71 -3.57
CA GLU A 19 13.28 -20.24 -2.36
C GLU A 19 14.44 -21.17 -2.72
N SER A 20 14.26 -22.05 -3.72
CA SER A 20 15.33 -22.93 -4.20
C SER A 20 16.49 -22.15 -4.82
N CYS A 21 16.20 -21.06 -5.54
CA CYS A 21 17.22 -20.18 -6.10
C CYS A 21 17.96 -19.37 -5.02
N GLU A 22 17.26 -18.87 -4.00
CA GLU A 22 17.86 -18.13 -2.86
C GLU A 22 18.81 -19.02 -2.05
N GLN A 23 18.52 -20.31 -1.92
CA GLN A 23 19.42 -21.26 -1.23
C GLN A 23 20.74 -21.49 -1.97
N MET A 24 20.73 -21.45 -3.31
CA MET A 24 21.91 -21.70 -4.14
C MET A 24 22.71 -20.44 -4.47
N LYS A 25 22.07 -19.26 -4.45
CA LYS A 25 22.68 -18.00 -4.86
C LYS A 25 22.24 -16.85 -3.95
N GLN A 26 23.15 -15.90 -3.72
CA GLN A 26 22.84 -14.68 -2.96
C GLN A 26 21.79 -13.77 -3.65
N GLN A 27 21.51 -13.98 -4.94
CA GLN A 27 20.51 -13.22 -5.70
C GLN A 27 19.67 -14.14 -6.60
N VAL A 28 18.35 -13.89 -6.62
CA VAL A 28 17.36 -14.60 -7.46
C VAL A 28 17.48 -14.16 -8.91
N ASP A 29 17.71 -15.12 -9.81
CA ASP A 29 17.67 -14.87 -11.26
C ASP A 29 16.25 -15.03 -11.80
N TRP A 30 15.57 -13.90 -11.96
CA TRP A 30 14.19 -13.85 -12.45
C TRP A 30 14.01 -14.31 -13.91
N ASN A 31 15.08 -14.35 -14.71
CA ASN A 31 14.97 -14.90 -16.07
C ASN A 31 14.79 -16.42 -15.99
N GLU A 32 15.50 -17.07 -15.08
CA GLU A 32 15.39 -18.51 -14.88
C GLU A 32 14.03 -18.89 -14.27
N VAL A 33 13.57 -18.11 -13.29
CA VAL A 33 12.22 -18.27 -12.71
C VAL A 33 11.13 -18.15 -13.78
N SER A 34 11.27 -17.18 -14.69
CA SER A 34 10.32 -16.95 -15.79
C SER A 34 10.31 -18.09 -16.82
N LYS A 35 11.44 -18.75 -17.09
CA LYS A 35 11.48 -19.91 -17.98
C LYS A 35 10.72 -21.11 -17.42
N GLN A 36 10.73 -21.28 -16.10
CA GLN A 36 10.03 -22.38 -15.44
C GLN A 36 8.52 -22.11 -15.32
N LEU A 37 8.11 -20.84 -15.31
CA LEU A 37 6.71 -20.41 -15.34
C LEU A 37 6.28 -20.05 -16.76
N ASN A 38 5.90 -21.07 -17.54
CA ASN A 38 5.45 -20.92 -18.93
C ASN A 38 4.40 -19.79 -19.06
N GLY A 39 4.72 -18.76 -19.84
CA GLY A 39 3.80 -17.66 -20.14
C GLY A 39 3.80 -16.49 -19.16
N LYS A 40 4.63 -16.50 -18.10
CA LYS A 40 4.83 -15.33 -17.22
C LYS A 40 6.19 -14.69 -17.49
N SER A 41 6.24 -13.38 -17.63
CA SER A 41 7.50 -12.65 -17.80
C SER A 41 8.25 -12.50 -16.47
N LYS A 42 9.57 -12.27 -16.53
CA LYS A 42 10.41 -11.98 -15.36
C LYS A 42 9.82 -10.89 -14.46
N SER A 43 9.30 -9.81 -15.05
CA SER A 43 8.71 -8.68 -14.31
C SER A 43 7.42 -9.09 -13.61
N GLN A 44 6.60 -9.94 -14.24
CA GLN A 44 5.39 -10.46 -13.61
C GLN A 44 5.73 -11.36 -12.41
N CYS A 45 6.73 -12.23 -12.55
CA CYS A 45 7.20 -13.11 -11.48
C CYS A 45 7.72 -12.30 -10.28
N GLN A 46 8.55 -11.29 -10.54
CA GLN A 46 9.12 -10.43 -9.51
C GLN A 46 8.03 -9.66 -8.75
N VAL A 47 7.11 -8.99 -9.47
CA VAL A 47 6.01 -8.24 -8.86
C VAL A 47 5.11 -9.17 -8.05
N ARG A 48 4.83 -10.39 -8.55
CA ARG A 48 3.98 -11.35 -7.87
C ARG A 48 4.64 -11.87 -6.59
N TYR A 49 5.91 -12.27 -6.66
CA TYR A 49 6.65 -12.77 -5.51
C TYR A 49 6.77 -11.70 -4.42
N LEU A 50 7.07 -10.44 -4.78
CA LEU A 50 7.14 -9.34 -3.83
C LEU A 50 5.78 -9.12 -3.12
N LYS A 51 4.67 -9.20 -3.87
CA LYS A 51 3.33 -9.14 -3.29
C LYS A 51 3.07 -10.32 -2.34
N LEU A 52 3.49 -11.53 -2.68
CA LEU A 52 3.32 -12.71 -1.82
C LEU A 52 4.14 -12.62 -0.53
N LYS A 53 5.40 -12.19 -0.64
CA LYS A 53 6.29 -11.97 0.51
C LYS A 53 5.76 -10.90 1.45
N ASN A 54 5.29 -9.79 0.90
CA ASN A 54 4.64 -8.73 1.67
C ASN A 54 3.28 -9.18 2.25
N SER A 55 2.65 -10.20 1.65
CA SER A 55 1.42 -10.81 2.16
C SER A 55 1.63 -11.84 3.28
N ASN A 56 2.87 -12.17 3.66
CA ASN A 56 3.17 -13.04 4.81
C ASN A 56 3.56 -12.25 6.08
N VAL A 57 3.69 -10.92 5.98
CA VAL A 57 3.87 -10.02 7.13
C VAL A 57 2.55 -9.95 7.89
N SER A 58 2.55 -10.05 9.22
CA SER A 58 1.30 -10.01 10.00
C SER A 58 0.47 -8.76 9.67
N ASP A 59 -0.86 -8.84 9.70
CA ASP A 59 -1.73 -7.69 9.36
C ASP A 59 -1.43 -6.49 10.27
N SER A 60 -1.05 -6.74 11.53
CA SER A 60 -0.59 -5.72 12.49
C SER A 60 0.70 -5.00 12.07
N GLU A 61 1.62 -5.67 11.39
CA GLU A 61 2.84 -5.06 10.85
C GLU A 61 2.61 -4.37 9.50
N ARG A 62 1.58 -4.81 8.75
CA ARG A 62 1.20 -4.22 7.46
C ARG A 62 0.41 -2.93 7.61
N TYR A 63 -0.47 -2.85 8.60
CA TYR A 63 -1.38 -1.74 8.80
C TYR A 63 -1.03 -0.97 10.07
N HIS A 64 -0.39 0.18 9.89
CA HIS A 64 -0.31 1.18 10.95
C HIS A 64 -1.71 1.72 11.22
N GLU A 65 -2.21 1.48 12.43
CA GLU A 65 -3.43 2.10 12.91
C GLU A 65 -3.17 3.57 13.25
N TRP A 66 -3.74 4.46 12.43
CA TRP A 66 -3.62 5.88 12.66
C TRP A 66 -4.44 6.32 13.87
N THR A 67 -3.75 6.74 14.92
CA THR A 67 -4.34 7.37 16.09
C THR A 67 -4.95 8.72 15.73
N GLN A 68 -5.83 9.26 16.59
CA GLN A 68 -6.41 10.58 16.35
C GLN A 68 -5.33 11.68 16.38
N ALA A 69 -4.41 11.62 17.35
CA ALA A 69 -3.31 12.57 17.46
C ALA A 69 -2.43 12.61 16.19
N GLU A 70 -2.12 11.46 15.59
CA GLU A 70 -1.36 11.42 14.34
C GLU A 70 -2.12 12.03 13.16
N LYS A 71 -3.45 11.86 13.11
CA LYS A 71 -4.28 12.51 12.08
C LYS A 71 -4.27 14.02 12.26
N ASP A 72 -4.37 14.49 13.50
CA ASP A 72 -4.37 15.92 13.82
C ASP A 72 -3.02 16.54 13.43
N ILE A 73 -1.91 15.92 13.83
CA ILE A 73 -0.55 16.32 13.43
C ILE A 73 -0.41 16.33 11.90
N LEU A 74 -0.95 15.32 11.20
CA LEU A 74 -0.89 15.27 9.75
C LEU A 74 -1.65 16.43 9.11
N MET A 75 -2.84 16.78 9.61
CA MET A 75 -3.62 17.91 9.11
C MET A 75 -2.92 19.24 9.40
N ASP A 76 -2.36 19.42 10.60
CA ASP A 76 -1.60 20.62 10.95
C ASP A 76 -0.35 20.79 10.07
N CYS A 77 0.39 19.70 9.85
CA CYS A 77 1.53 19.70 8.95
C CYS A 77 1.13 20.09 7.52
N VAL A 78 0.00 19.57 7.02
CA VAL A 78 -0.49 19.92 5.68
C VAL A 78 -0.96 21.38 5.62
N ASN A 79 -1.54 21.91 6.70
CA ASN A 79 -1.92 23.32 6.78
C ASN A 79 -0.69 24.24 6.76
N ILE A 80 0.41 23.85 7.42
CA ILE A 80 1.63 24.66 7.53
C ILE A 80 2.52 24.53 6.27
N TYR A 81 2.71 23.31 5.78
CA TYR A 81 3.68 23.00 4.72
C TYR A 81 3.03 22.71 3.36
N GLY A 82 1.70 22.69 3.27
CA GLY A 82 0.98 22.24 2.09
C GLY A 82 1.11 20.74 1.87
N LYS A 83 0.86 20.29 0.63
CA LYS A 83 0.94 18.86 0.23
C LYS A 83 2.39 18.41 -0.06
N ASP A 84 3.37 19.00 0.62
CA ASP A 84 4.78 18.59 0.54
C ASP A 84 5.03 17.34 1.40
N TRP A 85 4.58 16.20 0.88
CA TRP A 85 4.62 14.92 1.60
C TRP A 85 6.03 14.47 1.93
N GLU A 86 7.03 14.84 1.13
CA GLU A 86 8.42 14.51 1.41
C GLU A 86 8.94 15.27 2.62
N ARG A 87 8.70 16.59 2.68
CA ARG A 87 9.09 17.40 3.82
C ARG A 87 8.37 16.96 5.09
N ILE A 88 7.07 16.67 5.00
CA ILE A 88 6.27 16.23 6.15
C ILE A 88 6.76 14.86 6.65
N SER A 89 6.99 13.90 5.75
CA SER A 89 7.56 12.59 6.09
C SER A 89 8.91 12.73 6.78
N ARG A 90 9.86 13.47 6.19
CA ARG A 90 11.21 13.62 6.77
C ARG A 90 11.21 14.32 8.13
N LYS A 91 10.30 15.26 8.38
CA LYS A 91 10.29 16.06 9.63
C LYS A 91 9.45 15.48 10.75
N PHE A 92 8.29 14.91 10.43
CA PHE A 92 7.26 14.56 11.43
C PHE A 92 6.88 13.08 11.44
N PHE A 93 7.09 12.38 10.32
CA PHE A 93 6.69 10.98 10.17
C PHE A 93 7.81 10.18 9.49
N THR A 94 8.99 10.12 10.13
CA THR A 94 10.18 9.48 9.55
C THR A 94 10.01 7.98 9.30
N TRP A 95 9.07 7.35 10.02
CA TRP A 95 8.66 5.95 9.87
C TRP A 95 7.58 5.74 8.80
N MET A 96 7.08 6.81 8.17
CA MET A 96 6.05 6.74 7.14
C MET A 96 6.56 7.20 5.80
N THR A 97 6.17 6.49 4.74
CA THR A 97 6.44 6.95 3.38
C THR A 97 5.52 8.13 3.00
N PRO A 98 5.97 9.06 2.15
CA PRO A 98 5.13 10.14 1.62
C PRO A 98 3.80 9.67 1.04
N LEU A 99 3.80 8.48 0.42
CA LEU A 99 2.60 7.85 -0.13
C LEU A 99 1.59 7.47 0.94
N LYS A 100 2.03 6.92 2.09
CA LYS A 100 1.14 6.61 3.22
C LYS A 100 0.49 7.88 3.77
N LEU A 101 1.26 8.98 3.89
CA LEU A 101 0.74 10.27 4.35
C LEU A 101 -0.30 10.85 3.39
N LYS A 102 -0.01 10.87 2.09
CA LYS A 102 -0.95 11.33 1.05
C LYS A 102 -2.25 10.53 1.07
N ASN A 103 -2.14 9.20 1.12
CA ASN A 103 -3.31 8.31 1.17
C ASN A 103 -4.14 8.55 2.42
N LYS A 104 -3.48 8.73 3.58
CA LYS A 104 -4.17 9.01 4.83
C LYS A 104 -4.90 10.35 4.80
N HIS A 105 -4.22 11.41 4.37
CA HIS A 105 -4.83 12.74 4.23
C HIS A 105 -6.04 12.70 3.30
N TYR A 106 -5.96 11.99 2.16
CA TYR A 106 -7.11 11.79 1.28
C TYR A 106 -8.28 11.10 1.98
N ALA A 107 -8.02 10.05 2.76
CA ALA A 107 -9.06 9.37 3.53
C ALA A 107 -9.70 10.27 4.60
N ILE A 108 -8.90 11.07 5.32
CA ILE A 108 -9.40 12.02 6.33
C ILE A 108 -10.30 13.08 5.67
N THR A 109 -9.81 13.73 4.62
CA THR A 109 -10.53 14.80 3.94
C THR A 109 -11.82 14.33 3.27
N LYS A 110 -11.84 13.12 2.71
CA LYS A 110 -13.06 12.51 2.18
C LYS A 110 -14.11 12.31 3.27
N ASN A 111 -13.72 11.74 4.42
CA ASN A 111 -14.64 11.51 5.53
C ASN A 111 -15.16 12.82 6.15
N GLN A 112 -14.34 13.87 6.19
CA GLN A 112 -14.75 15.20 6.65
C GLN A 112 -15.80 15.82 5.71
N CYS A 113 -15.60 15.72 4.39
CA CYS A 113 -16.56 16.21 3.40
C CYS A 113 -17.92 15.49 3.50
N GLU A 114 -17.90 14.16 3.61
CA GLU A 114 -19.13 13.35 3.75
C GLU A 114 -19.89 13.68 5.05
N SER A 115 -19.16 13.90 6.15
CA SER A 115 -19.73 14.27 7.44
C SER A 115 -20.35 15.67 7.41
N GLN A 116 -19.69 16.64 6.76
CA GLN A 116 -20.20 18.01 6.63
C GLN A 116 -21.47 18.08 5.77
N ILE A 117 -21.52 17.32 4.67
CA ILE A 117 -22.73 17.21 3.82
C ILE A 117 -23.89 16.61 4.61
N LYS A 118 -23.64 15.58 5.44
CA LYS A 118 -24.68 14.95 6.25
C LYS A 118 -25.25 15.92 7.29
N ILE A 119 -24.39 16.70 7.95
CA ILE A 119 -24.81 17.72 8.91
C ILE A 119 -25.65 18.80 8.24
N ILE A 120 -25.22 19.32 7.09
CA ILE A 120 -25.97 20.35 6.35
C ILE A 120 -27.37 19.85 5.97
N LYS A 121 -27.48 18.60 5.50
CA LYS A 121 -28.78 17.98 5.19
C LYS A 121 -29.69 17.92 6.42
N ILE A 122 -29.18 17.46 7.56
CA ILE A 122 -29.95 17.41 8.82
C ILE A 122 -30.42 18.82 9.24
N MET A 123 -29.55 19.84 9.14
CA MET A 123 -29.92 21.22 9.49
C MET A 123 -31.00 21.79 8.55
N LEU A 124 -30.92 21.49 7.25
CA LEU A 124 -31.91 21.91 6.26
C LEU A 124 -33.25 21.20 6.46
N ASP A 125 -33.23 19.90 6.73
CA ASP A 125 -34.43 19.09 6.94
C ASP A 125 -35.13 19.42 8.28
N SER A 126 -34.41 19.96 9.26
CA SER A 126 -34.97 20.41 10.56
C SER A 126 -35.54 21.83 10.52
N SER A 127 -35.43 22.53 9.39
CA SER A 127 -35.89 23.91 9.20
C SER A 127 -37.20 24.01 8.38
N ASN A 128 -37.85 22.87 8.10
CA ASN A 128 -39.18 22.72 7.50
C ASN A 128 -40.12 22.07 8.52
#